data_AF-A0A1Y1UT19-F1
#
_entry.id   AF-A0A1Y1UT19-F1
#
_cell.length_a   1.000
_cell.length_b   1.000
_cell.length_c   1.000
_cell.angle_alpha   90.00
_cell.angle_beta   90.00
_cell.angle_gamma   90.00
#
_symmetry.space_group_name_H-M   'P 1'
#
loop_
_entity.id
_entity.type
_entity.pdbx_description
1 polymer ?
#
loop_
_entity_poly.entity_id
_entity_poly.type
_entity_poly.pdbx_seq_one_letter_code
_entity_poly.pdbx_strand_id
1 'polypeptide(L)'
;RNSNILKGINDLNSNQKKIHEYVKLLITKKPYKNIPHSKNKWCIKIRNFFESSKYDTIIFFVLLINVIIHSLGHFDQSQLENDIQNISEYIFLVIYTIEVLLSFISYGFKNFFHDRWRNLCLIIVVLSYLSLIFSLDIQKSNIFLTIRLLRIGRFLKFAHGI
;
A
#
# COMPACT_ATOMS: atom_id res chain seq x y z
N ARG A 1 -21.74 24.14 30.76
CA ARG A 1 -21.11 23.61 29.52
C ARG A 1 -21.54 22.16 29.24
N ASN A 2 -21.36 21.23 30.19
CA ASN A 2 -21.78 19.83 30.02
C ASN A 2 -23.32 19.63 29.95
N SER A 3 -24.11 20.48 30.59
CA SER A 3 -25.58 20.45 30.52
C SER A 3 -26.13 20.75 29.11
N ASN A 4 -25.50 21.66 28.38
CA ASN A 4 -25.91 22.02 27.02
C ASN A 4 -25.54 20.94 26.00
N ILE A 5 -24.44 20.22 26.26
CA ILE A 5 -24.02 19.06 25.46
C ILE A 5 -25.00 17.89 25.66
N LEU A 6 -25.40 17.62 26.90
CA LEU A 6 -26.41 16.60 27.22
C LEU A 6 -27.79 16.92 26.63
N LYS A 7 -28.17 18.21 26.59
CA LYS A 7 -29.41 18.67 25.93
C LYS A 7 -29.37 18.42 24.41
N GLY A 8 -28.27 18.79 23.75
CA GLY A 8 -28.08 18.53 22.32
C GLY A 8 -28.05 17.04 21.93
N ILE A 9 -27.60 16.16 22.84
CA ILE A 9 -27.64 14.70 22.63
C ILE A 9 -29.07 14.15 22.77
N ASN A 10 -29.91 14.77 23.62
CA ASN A 10 -31.31 14.39 23.77
C ASN A 10 -32.20 14.87 22.61
N ASP A 11 -31.83 15.98 21.95
CA ASP A 11 -32.52 16.50 20.75
C ASP A 11 -32.22 15.71 19.46
N LEU A 12 -31.34 14.71 19.52
CA LEU A 12 -31.08 13.83 18.37
C LEU A 12 -32.31 12.97 18.06
N ASN A 13 -32.91 13.23 16.89
CA ASN A 13 -34.02 12.45 16.34
C ASN A 13 -33.66 10.94 16.29
N SER A 14 -34.65 10.07 16.42
CA SER A 14 -34.45 8.60 16.53
C SER A 14 -33.63 8.02 15.37
N ASN A 15 -33.74 8.61 14.17
CA ASN A 15 -32.94 8.25 13.00
C ASN A 15 -31.46 8.68 13.12
N GLN A 16 -31.17 9.84 13.72
CA GLN A 16 -29.80 10.30 13.95
C GLN A 16 -29.08 9.43 14.99
N LYS A 17 -29.79 9.01 16.05
CA LYS A 17 -29.26 8.03 17.01
C LYS A 17 -28.95 6.69 16.36
N LYS A 18 -29.81 6.22 15.45
CA LYS A 18 -29.54 5.00 14.65
C LYS A 18 -28.33 5.16 13.74
N ILE A 19 -28.21 6.28 13.02
CA ILE A 19 -27.04 6.54 12.16
C ILE A 19 -25.76 6.58 13.00
N HIS A 20 -25.79 7.24 14.16
CA HIS A 20 -24.65 7.26 15.07
C HIS A 20 -24.27 5.85 15.54
N GLU A 21 -25.24 5.01 15.90
CA GLU A 21 -25.01 3.60 16.22
C GLU A 21 -24.42 2.82 15.04
N TYR A 22 -24.93 2.99 13.82
CA TYR A 22 -24.38 2.34 12.63
C TYR A 22 -22.94 2.78 12.36
N VAL A 23 -22.65 4.07 12.45
CA VAL A 23 -21.29 4.61 12.28
C VAL A 23 -20.38 4.05 13.37
N LYS A 24 -20.83 4.01 14.62
CA LYS A 24 -20.06 3.44 15.73
C LYS A 24 -19.81 1.94 15.54
N LEU A 25 -20.78 1.18 15.02
CA LEU A 25 -20.64 -0.23 14.69
C LEU A 25 -19.68 -0.43 13.51
N LEU A 26 -19.69 0.43 12.50
CA LEU A 26 -18.77 0.36 11.36
C LEU A 26 -17.32 0.68 11.76
N ILE A 27 -17.14 1.64 12.69
CA ILE A 27 -15.81 1.99 13.23
C ILE A 27 -15.28 0.88 14.14
N THR A 28 -16.15 0.27 14.96
CA THR A 28 -15.72 -0.75 15.95
C THR A 28 -15.58 -2.16 15.35
N LYS A 29 -16.35 -2.49 14.31
CA LYS A 29 -16.33 -3.81 13.69
C LYS A 29 -15.25 -3.85 12.62
N LYS A 30 -14.06 -4.28 13.01
CA LYS A 30 -12.94 -4.53 12.09
C LYS A 30 -13.42 -5.50 10.97
N PRO A 31 -13.18 -5.21 9.68
CA PRO A 31 -13.64 -6.06 8.59
C PRO A 31 -13.09 -7.47 8.75
N TYR A 32 -13.97 -8.47 8.81
CA TYR A 32 -13.59 -9.87 8.92
C TYR A 32 -12.91 -10.31 7.62
N LYS A 33 -11.58 -10.46 7.66
CA LYS A 33 -10.78 -10.91 6.53
C LYS A 33 -11.04 -12.41 6.34
N ASN A 34 -11.85 -12.79 5.36
CA ASN A 34 -12.02 -14.19 4.95
C ASN A 34 -10.71 -14.69 4.31
N ILE A 35 -9.81 -15.24 5.15
CA ILE A 35 -8.55 -15.81 4.69
C ILE A 35 -8.76 -17.32 4.48
N PRO A 36 -8.69 -17.84 3.24
CA PRO A 36 -8.75 -19.29 3.04
C PRO A 36 -7.56 -19.96 3.73
N HIS A 37 -7.83 -21.03 4.46
CA HIS A 37 -6.80 -21.85 5.12
C HIS A 37 -6.05 -22.66 4.05
N SER A 38 -4.94 -22.12 3.55
CA SER A 38 -4.00 -22.89 2.71
C SER A 38 -3.51 -24.10 3.50
N LYS A 39 -3.57 -25.31 2.91
CA LYS A 39 -3.11 -26.55 3.54
C LYS A 39 -1.57 -26.65 3.64
N ASN A 40 -0.83 -25.89 2.84
CA ASN A 40 0.63 -25.97 2.76
C ASN A 40 1.32 -25.17 3.89
N LYS A 41 2.09 -25.86 4.74
CA LYS A 41 2.82 -25.28 5.88
C LYS A 41 3.81 -24.19 5.46
N TRP A 42 4.43 -24.34 4.29
CA TRP A 42 5.34 -23.34 3.71
C TRP A 42 4.62 -22.04 3.35
N CYS A 43 3.45 -22.12 2.70
CA CYS A 43 2.64 -20.95 2.37
C CYS A 43 2.13 -20.23 3.63
N ILE A 44 1.80 -20.96 4.70
CA ILE A 44 1.42 -20.37 5.98
C ILE A 44 2.61 -19.65 6.63
N LYS A 45 3.80 -20.25 6.64
CA LYS A 45 5.00 -19.66 7.25
C LYS A 45 5.45 -18.41 6.52
N ILE A 46 5.46 -18.45 5.18
CA ILE A 46 5.71 -17.30 4.32
C ILE A 46 4.64 -16.23 4.58
N ARG A 47 3.35 -16.57 4.52
CA ARG A 47 2.27 -15.62 4.82
C ARG A 47 2.44 -14.96 6.19
N ASN A 48 2.77 -15.70 7.24
CA ASN A 48 2.96 -15.13 8.58
C ASN A 48 4.17 -14.19 8.67
N PHE A 49 5.22 -14.43 7.86
CA PHE A 49 6.36 -13.53 7.75
C PHE A 49 5.97 -12.22 7.06
N PHE A 50 5.27 -12.30 5.93
CA PHE A 50 4.81 -11.14 5.15
C PHE A 50 3.64 -10.38 5.80
N GLU A 51 2.76 -11.05 6.57
CA GLU A 51 1.68 -10.42 7.37
C GLU A 51 2.20 -9.85 8.71
N SER A 52 3.49 -10.02 9.02
CA SER A 52 4.03 -9.43 10.24
C SER A 52 4.11 -7.91 10.12
N SER A 53 3.57 -7.20 11.10
CA SER A 53 3.61 -5.72 11.15
C SER A 53 5.05 -5.17 11.09
N LYS A 54 6.04 -5.95 11.55
CA LYS A 54 7.47 -5.63 11.45
C LYS A 54 7.96 -5.59 10.01
N TYR A 55 7.55 -6.54 9.17
CA TYR A 55 7.93 -6.58 7.76
C TYR A 55 7.41 -5.37 6.99
N ASP A 56 6.13 -5.03 7.19
CA ASP A 56 5.53 -3.83 6.58
C ASP A 56 6.24 -2.55 7.04
N THR A 57 6.65 -2.47 8.31
CA THR A 57 7.41 -1.33 8.87
C THR A 57 8.80 -1.21 8.24
N ILE A 58 9.52 -2.33 8.08
CA ILE A 58 10.86 -2.36 7.47
C ILE A 58 10.79 -1.91 6.01
N ILE A 59 9.88 -2.47 5.21
CA ILE A 59 9.73 -2.05 3.81
C ILE A 59 9.37 -0.58 3.70
N PHE A 60 8.52 -0.10 4.60
CA PHE A 60 8.13 1.30 4.62
C PHE A 60 9.35 2.22 4.81
N PHE A 61 10.20 1.94 5.81
CA PHE A 61 11.42 2.72 6.03
C PHE A 61 12.37 2.65 4.84
N VAL A 62 12.53 1.46 4.26
CA VAL A 62 13.38 1.28 3.10
C VAL A 62 12.85 2.08 1.91
N LEU A 63 11.54 2.03 1.61
CA LEU A 63 10.94 2.83 0.55
C LEU A 63 11.09 4.34 0.81
N LEU A 64 10.89 4.77 2.05
CA LEU A 64 11.00 6.17 2.45
C LEU A 64 12.41 6.70 2.27
N ILE A 65 13.44 5.95 2.67
CA ILE A 65 14.84 6.30 2.45
C ILE A 65 15.15 6.46 0.96
N ASN A 66 14.66 5.54 0.12
CA ASN A 66 14.90 5.62 -1.32
C ASN A 66 14.20 6.79 -2.00
N VAL A 67 13.01 7.16 -1.55
CA VAL A 67 12.31 8.37 -2.04
C VAL A 67 13.04 9.64 -1.59
N ILE A 68 13.58 9.69 -0.37
CA ILE A 68 14.36 10.83 0.12
C ILE A 68 15.64 11.00 -0.70
N ILE A 69 16.36 9.90 -0.98
CA ILE A 69 17.54 9.91 -1.85
C ILE A 69 17.17 10.43 -3.24
N HIS A 70 16.04 9.99 -3.80
CA HIS A 70 15.53 10.51 -5.09
C HIS A 70 15.24 12.01 -5.03
N SER A 71 14.59 12.46 -3.97
CA SER A 71 14.20 13.87 -3.80
C SER A 71 15.40 14.80 -3.66
N LEU A 72 16.50 14.32 -3.06
CA LEU A 72 17.70 15.11 -2.83
C LEU A 72 18.57 15.28 -4.09
N GLY A 73 18.45 14.40 -5.09
CA GLY A 73 19.22 14.48 -6.34
C GLY A 73 18.87 15.65 -7.27
N HIS A 74 17.81 16.42 -6.99
CA HIS A 74 17.33 17.46 -7.92
C HIS A 74 18.23 18.69 -8.09
N PHE A 75 19.28 18.86 -7.29
CA PHE A 75 20.06 20.10 -7.28
C PHE A 75 21.33 20.10 -8.15
N ASP A 76 21.98 18.95 -8.40
CA ASP A 76 23.12 18.83 -9.34
C ASP A 76 23.43 17.35 -9.60
N GLN A 77 22.59 16.67 -10.38
CA GLN A 77 22.69 15.21 -10.49
C GLN A 77 23.84 14.78 -11.40
N SER A 78 24.91 14.26 -10.79
CA SER A 78 26.02 13.65 -11.54
C SER A 78 25.58 12.35 -12.23
N GLN A 79 26.30 11.92 -13.27
CA GLN A 79 26.02 10.63 -13.95
C GLN A 79 26.02 9.44 -12.97
N LEU A 80 26.93 9.46 -11.98
CA LEU A 80 27.02 8.43 -10.95
C LEU A 80 25.76 8.38 -10.07
N GLU A 81 25.20 9.53 -9.71
CA GLU A 81 23.98 9.59 -8.89
C GLU A 81 22.74 9.12 -9.66
N ASN A 82 22.66 9.42 -10.96
CA ASN A 82 21.63 8.86 -11.84
C ASN A 82 21.73 7.33 -11.92
N ASP A 83 22.93 6.78 -12.07
CA ASP A 83 23.13 5.32 -12.15
C ASP A 83 22.75 4.63 -10.84
N ILE A 84 23.16 5.19 -9.69
CA ILE A 84 22.80 4.67 -8.37
C ILE A 84 21.28 4.70 -8.16
N GLN A 85 20.61 5.78 -8.57
CA GLN A 85 19.16 5.88 -8.48
C GLN A 85 18.47 4.83 -9.35
N ASN A 86 18.90 4.64 -10.60
CA ASN A 86 18.33 3.64 -11.50
C ASN A 86 18.51 2.20 -10.97
N ILE A 87 19.69 1.88 -10.43
CA ILE A 87 19.98 0.58 -9.82
C ILE A 87 19.09 0.35 -8.60
N SER A 88 18.96 1.36 -7.74
CA SER A 88 18.09 1.30 -6.57
C SER A 88 16.64 1.03 -6.96
N GLU A 89 16.11 1.78 -7.92
CA GLU A 89 14.74 1.59 -8.42
C GLU A 89 14.49 0.16 -8.94
N TYR A 90 15.47 -0.40 -9.64
CA TYR A 90 15.40 -1.77 -10.15
C TYR A 90 15.39 -2.81 -9.01
N ILE A 91 16.25 -2.65 -8.00
CA ILE A 91 16.28 -3.54 -6.83
C ILE A 91 14.93 -3.52 -6.11
N PHE A 92 14.34 -2.35 -5.90
CA PHE A 92 13.02 -2.25 -5.26
C PHE A 92 11.92 -2.88 -6.08
N LEU A 93 11.93 -2.69 -7.41
CA LEU A 93 10.99 -3.33 -8.31
C LEU A 93 11.03 -4.86 -8.17
N VAL A 94 12.23 -5.45 -8.13
CA VAL A 94 12.40 -6.91 -7.99
C VAL A 94 11.86 -7.41 -6.64
N ILE A 95 12.20 -6.74 -5.54
CA ILE A 95 11.71 -7.10 -4.20
C ILE A 95 10.18 -7.08 -4.15
N TYR A 96 9.55 -6.06 -4.75
CA TYR A 96 8.08 -5.95 -4.78
C TYR A 96 7.43 -6.97 -5.70
N THR A 97 8.09 -7.31 -6.80
CA THR A 97 7.63 -8.38 -7.68
C THR A 97 7.59 -9.70 -6.92
N ILE A 98 8.62 -10.00 -6.14
CA ILE A 98 8.68 -11.19 -5.28
C ILE A 98 7.57 -11.15 -4.20
N GLU A 99 7.33 -10.02 -3.55
CA GLU A 99 6.25 -9.84 -2.56
C GLU A 99 4.87 -10.18 -3.14
N VAL A 100 4.56 -9.63 -4.32
CA VAL A 100 3.29 -9.86 -5.02
C VAL A 100 3.18 -11.29 -5.51
N LEU A 101 4.27 -11.88 -6.04
CA LEU A 101 4.31 -13.26 -6.51
C LEU A 101 4.08 -14.27 -5.37
N LEU A 102 4.76 -14.08 -4.23
CA LEU A 102 4.58 -14.92 -3.05
C LEU A 102 3.17 -14.79 -2.46
N SER A 103 2.62 -13.57 -2.46
CA SER A 103 1.23 -13.33 -2.09
C SER A 103 0.27 -14.05 -3.04
N PHE A 104 0.52 -13.98 -4.35
CA PHE A 104 -0.29 -14.65 -5.36
C PHE A 104 -0.30 -16.17 -5.19
N ILE A 105 0.86 -16.78 -4.95
CA ILE A 105 0.99 -18.22 -4.67
C ILE A 105 0.29 -18.61 -3.36
N SER A 106 0.29 -17.73 -2.36
CA SER A 106 -0.30 -18.00 -1.05
C SER A 106 -1.83 -17.93 -1.02
N TYR A 107 -2.44 -17.00 -1.76
CA TYR A 107 -3.90 -16.79 -1.76
C TYR A 107 -4.63 -17.46 -2.94
N GLY A 108 -3.93 -17.78 -4.03
CA GLY A 108 -4.51 -18.36 -5.25
C GLY A 108 -5.32 -17.35 -6.09
N PHE A 109 -5.54 -17.68 -7.36
CA PHE A 109 -6.08 -16.76 -8.38
C PHE A 109 -7.43 -16.13 -8.01
N LYS A 110 -8.38 -16.92 -7.48
CA LYS A 110 -9.75 -16.43 -7.17
C LYS A 110 -9.81 -15.45 -5.99
N ASN A 111 -9.01 -15.67 -4.94
CA ASN A 111 -9.04 -14.85 -3.73
C ASN A 111 -8.05 -13.70 -3.76
N PHE A 112 -7.08 -13.71 -4.68
CA PHE A 112 -6.16 -12.60 -4.87
C PHE A 112 -6.90 -11.31 -5.25
N PHE A 113 -7.82 -11.38 -6.23
CA PHE A 113 -8.54 -10.21 -6.73
C PHE A 113 -9.60 -9.64 -5.78
N HIS A 114 -9.97 -10.35 -4.73
CA HIS A 114 -10.98 -9.87 -3.78
C HIS A 114 -10.42 -8.82 -2.81
N ASP A 115 -9.11 -8.86 -2.52
CA ASP A 115 -8.47 -7.89 -1.65
C ASP A 115 -7.95 -6.70 -2.46
N ARG A 116 -8.66 -5.57 -2.34
CA ARG A 116 -8.34 -4.32 -3.04
C ARG A 116 -6.90 -3.87 -2.78
N TRP A 117 -6.36 -4.12 -1.59
CA TRP A 117 -4.99 -3.71 -1.25
C TRP A 117 -3.93 -4.52 -2.00
N ARG A 118 -4.14 -5.83 -2.14
CA ARG A 118 -3.23 -6.68 -2.92
C ARG A 118 -3.27 -6.32 -4.41
N ASN A 119 -4.46 -5.97 -4.93
CA ASN A 119 -4.61 -5.50 -6.31
C ASN A 119 -3.89 -4.18 -6.56
N LEU A 120 -3.96 -3.21 -5.62
CA LEU A 120 -3.22 -1.96 -5.73
C LEU A 120 -1.70 -2.21 -5.81
N CYS A 121 -1.17 -3.11 -4.98
CA CYS A 121 0.24 -3.49 -5.05
C CYS A 121 0.61 -4.12 -6.41
N LEU A 122 -0.24 -4.99 -6.97
CA LEU A 122 -0.02 -5.56 -8.30
C LEU A 122 -0.03 -4.49 -9.41
N ILE A 123 -0.98 -3.55 -9.36
CA ILE A 123 -1.06 -2.44 -10.31
C ILE A 123 0.22 -1.58 -10.25
N ILE A 124 0.73 -1.30 -9.06
CA ILE A 124 1.96 -0.51 -8.87
C ILE A 124 3.18 -1.22 -9.51
N VAL A 125 3.29 -2.54 -9.35
CA VAL A 125 4.39 -3.33 -9.97
C VAL A 125 4.27 -3.29 -11.49
N VAL A 126 3.07 -3.53 -12.04
CA VAL A 126 2.84 -3.50 -13.49
C VAL A 126 3.13 -2.13 -14.08
N LEU A 127 2.66 -1.06 -13.44
CA LEU A 127 2.93 0.31 -13.87
C LEU A 127 4.42 0.66 -13.79
N SER A 128 5.15 0.13 -12.80
CA SER A 128 6.60 0.32 -12.70
C SER A 128 7.36 -0.36 -13.84
N TYR A 129 6.96 -1.57 -14.25
CA TYR A 129 7.52 -2.23 -15.44
C TYR A 129 7.19 -1.48 -16.73
N LEU A 130 5.93 -1.05 -16.88
CA LEU A 130 5.52 -0.24 -18.02
C LEU A 130 6.33 1.05 -18.10
N SER A 131 6.60 1.72 -16.97
CA SER A 131 7.49 2.90 -16.90
C SER A 131 8.85 2.64 -17.53
N LEU A 132 9.47 1.51 -17.18
CA LEU A 132 10.83 1.15 -17.59
C LEU A 132 10.90 0.81 -19.08
N ILE A 133 9.84 0.19 -19.60
CA ILE A 133 9.72 -0.10 -21.04
C ILE A 133 9.46 1.20 -21.81
N PHE A 134 8.56 2.06 -21.32
CA PHE A 134 8.20 3.31 -21.99
C PHE A 134 9.29 4.39 -21.91
N SER A 135 10.18 4.35 -20.89
CA SER A 135 11.34 5.25 -20.82
C SER A 135 12.32 5.07 -21.96
N LEU A 136 12.30 3.92 -22.63
CA LEU A 136 13.18 3.67 -23.75
C LEU A 136 12.67 4.30 -25.06
N ASP A 137 11.38 4.62 -25.15
CA ASP A 137 10.72 4.87 -26.44
C ASP A 137 10.09 6.27 -26.55
N ILE A 138 9.64 6.88 -25.44
CA ILE A 138 8.76 8.06 -25.53
C ILE A 138 9.10 9.16 -24.49
N GLN A 139 9.33 10.38 -24.97
CA GLN A 139 9.25 11.62 -24.18
C GLN A 139 7.81 11.83 -23.64
N LYS A 140 7.48 11.24 -22.48
CA LYS A 140 6.22 11.53 -21.78
C LYS A 140 6.48 11.91 -20.33
N SER A 141 6.72 13.19 -20.10
CA SER A 141 6.94 13.83 -18.80
C SER A 141 5.89 13.48 -17.73
N ASN A 142 4.64 13.27 -18.12
CA ASN A 142 3.55 13.08 -17.16
C ASN A 142 3.45 11.65 -16.59
N ILE A 143 3.84 10.63 -17.37
CA ILE A 143 3.71 9.22 -16.96
C ILE A 143 4.73 8.88 -15.86
N PHE A 144 5.96 9.38 -16.00
CA PHE A 144 7.01 9.21 -14.99
C PHE A 144 6.62 9.82 -13.64
N LEU A 145 5.99 11.00 -13.66
CA LEU A 145 5.51 11.66 -12.45
C LEU A 145 4.41 10.85 -11.76
N THR A 146 3.42 10.36 -12.52
CA THR A 146 2.34 9.54 -11.95
C THR A 146 2.86 8.24 -11.35
N ILE A 147 3.83 7.58 -12.00
CA ILE A 147 4.40 6.32 -11.50
C ILE A 147 5.22 6.57 -10.23
N ARG A 148 6.00 7.66 -10.19
CA ARG A 148 6.72 8.09 -8.98
C ARG A 148 5.75 8.40 -7.82
N LEU A 149 4.62 9.05 -8.12
CA LEU A 149 3.57 9.33 -7.12
C LEU A 149 2.85 8.07 -6.64
N LEU A 150 2.60 7.09 -7.51
CA LEU A 150 1.98 5.82 -7.14
C LEU A 150 2.85 4.98 -6.19
N ARG A 151 4.18 5.10 -6.28
CA ARG A 151 5.11 4.50 -5.31
C ARG A 151 4.92 5.11 -3.90
N ILE A 152 4.65 6.41 -3.81
CA ILE A 152 4.33 7.11 -2.55
C ILE A 152 2.95 6.70 -2.02
N GLY A 153 2.01 6.39 -2.92
CA GLY A 153 0.69 5.84 -2.60
C GLY A 153 0.72 4.55 -1.76
N ARG A 154 1.87 3.86 -1.65
CA ARG A 154 2.04 2.71 -0.73
C ARG A 154 1.93 3.09 0.74
N PHE A 155 2.15 4.36 1.11
CA PHE A 155 1.85 4.86 2.47
C PHE A 155 0.39 4.60 2.85
N LEU A 156 -0.53 4.57 1.88
CA LEU A 156 -1.94 4.29 2.12
C LEU A 156 -2.17 2.86 2.65
N LYS A 157 -1.34 1.87 2.27
CA LYS A 157 -1.39 0.50 2.83
C LYS A 157 -1.08 0.53 4.33
N PHE A 158 -0.12 1.36 4.75
CA PHE A 158 0.22 1.55 6.16
C PHE A 158 -0.89 2.29 6.92
N ALA A 159 -1.46 3.34 6.32
CA ALA A 159 -2.55 4.11 6.92
C ALA A 159 -3.83 3.27 7.13
N HIS A 160 -4.07 2.24 6.31
CA HIS A 160 -5.18 1.31 6.48
C HIS A 160 -4.88 0.15 7.44
N GLY A 161 -3.62 -0.03 7.82
CA GLY A 161 -3.15 -1.02 8.80
C GLY A 161 -3.18 -0.55 10.25
N ILE A 162 -3.47 0.74 10.48
CA ILE A 162 -3.80 1.35 11.79
C ILE A 162 -5.32 1.25 11.98
#